data_AF-A0A933XW67-F1
#
_entry.id   AF-A0A933XW67-F1
#
_cell.length_a   1.000
_cell.length_b   1.000
_cell.length_c   1.000
_cell.angle_alpha   90.00
_cell.angle_beta   90.00
_cell.angle_gamma   90.00
#
_symmetry.space_group_name_H-M   'P 1'
#
loop_
_entity.id
_entity.type
_entity.pdbx_description
1 polymer ?
#
loop_
_entity_poly.entity_id
_entity_poly.type
_entity_poly.pdbx_seq_one_letter_code
_entity_poly.pdbx_strand_id
1 'polypeptide(L)'
;MDKDFFDVPDALWSRIEPLLPAERPKPKGGRPPVPDRVAMAGLIYRVRTGCQWKALPPEFGSGSTCHLRMMQWVRAGVFPKIHEVLLRHYEKRRGIKWDFASLDSAMAKAPKGGGDTGPNPTDRGKLGVKRHVLTDGRGVPLSVLIVSVRRAIGVALEADEVRRRSVASVAVGASPSQAAG
;
A
#
# COMPACT_ATOMS: atom_id res chain seq x y z
N MET A 1 22.77 3.67 14.37
CA MET A 1 21.91 2.65 13.75
C MET A 1 21.91 2.97 12.27
N ASP A 2 22.42 2.07 11.42
CA ASP A 2 22.58 2.37 10.00
C ASP A 2 21.20 2.46 9.34
N LYS A 3 20.86 3.65 8.84
CA LYS A 3 19.57 3.94 8.21
C LYS A 3 19.34 3.12 6.93
N ASP A 4 20.41 2.60 6.34
CA ASP A 4 20.42 1.99 5.01
C ASP A 4 19.47 0.80 4.89
N PHE A 5 19.23 0.04 5.98
CA PHE A 5 18.32 -1.11 5.93
C PHE A 5 16.83 -0.74 5.89
N PHE A 6 16.49 0.49 6.29
CA PHE A 6 15.12 1.00 6.36
C PHE A 6 14.85 2.13 5.36
N ASP A 7 15.87 2.54 4.61
CA ASP A 7 15.73 3.51 3.54
C ASP A 7 15.24 2.84 2.24
N VAL A 8 14.69 3.66 1.36
CA VAL A 8 14.27 3.26 0.02
C VAL A 8 15.46 3.45 -0.92
N PRO A 9 15.89 2.43 -1.70
CA PRO A 9 16.96 2.61 -2.68
C PRO A 9 16.70 3.77 -3.63
N ASP A 10 17.72 4.56 -3.98
CA ASP A 10 17.57 5.79 -4.79
C ASP A 10 16.81 5.58 -6.10
N ALA A 11 17.08 4.47 -6.78
CA ALA A 11 16.41 4.11 -8.03
C ALA A 11 14.89 3.84 -7.85
N LEU A 12 14.47 3.41 -6.67
CA LEU A 12 13.06 3.26 -6.33
C LEU A 12 12.49 4.58 -5.78
N TRP A 13 13.26 5.30 -4.97
CA TRP A 13 12.85 6.60 -4.42
C TRP A 13 12.51 7.61 -5.53
N SER A 14 13.34 7.72 -6.56
CA SER A 14 13.08 8.57 -7.74
C SER A 14 11.76 8.29 -8.46
N ARG A 15 11.18 7.09 -8.29
CA ARG A 15 9.85 6.74 -8.82
C ARG A 15 8.72 6.98 -7.82
N ILE A 16 9.02 6.94 -6.53
CA ILE A 16 8.05 7.10 -5.44
C ILE A 16 7.83 8.57 -5.11
N GLU A 17 8.90 9.36 -5.03
CA GLU A 17 8.87 10.77 -4.64
C GLU A 17 7.86 11.60 -5.45
N PRO A 18 7.74 11.46 -6.79
CA PRO A 18 6.75 12.21 -7.57
C PRO A 18 5.30 11.85 -7.26
N LEU A 19 5.05 10.70 -6.62
CA LEU A 19 3.70 10.27 -6.22
C LEU A 19 3.23 10.93 -4.93
N LEU A 20 4.15 11.52 -4.17
CA LEU A 20 3.87 12.16 -2.90
C LEU A 20 3.21 13.52 -3.12
N PRO A 21 2.23 13.90 -2.29
CA PRO A 21 1.59 15.20 -2.41
C PRO A 21 2.60 16.30 -2.14
N ALA A 22 2.60 17.34 -2.97
CA ALA A 22 3.43 18.51 -2.76
C ALA A 22 3.17 19.13 -1.37
N GLU A 23 4.24 19.59 -0.74
CA GLU A 23 4.12 20.25 0.56
C GLU A 23 3.33 21.55 0.43
N ARG A 24 2.36 21.73 1.32
CA ARG A 24 1.56 22.96 1.33
C ARG A 24 2.46 24.13 1.71
N PRO A 25 2.39 25.27 0.99
CA PRO A 25 3.09 26.48 1.38
C PRO A 25 2.71 26.86 2.81
N LYS A 26 3.68 27.33 3.60
CA LYS A 26 3.45 27.90 4.93
C LYS A 26 3.71 29.41 4.85
N PRO A 27 2.69 30.24 4.52
CA PRO A 27 2.88 31.68 4.31
C PRO A 27 3.43 32.41 5.55
N LYS A 28 3.10 31.90 6.74
CA LYS A 28 3.54 32.44 8.04
C LYS A 28 4.86 31.82 8.55
N GLY A 29 5.54 31.00 7.74
CA GLY A 29 6.75 30.30 8.14
C GLY A 29 6.52 29.19 9.19
N GLY A 30 7.59 28.81 9.89
CA GLY A 30 7.58 27.81 10.96
C GLY A 30 8.67 26.74 10.78
N ARG A 31 8.69 25.74 11.68
CA ARG A 31 9.66 24.64 11.62
C ARG A 31 9.58 23.94 10.24
N PRO A 32 10.72 23.76 9.55
CA PRO A 32 10.76 22.98 8.32
C PRO A 32 10.16 21.60 8.54
N PRO A 33 9.33 21.11 7.62
CA PRO A 33 8.81 19.76 7.70
C PRO A 33 9.93 18.72 7.62
N VAL A 34 9.70 17.54 8.20
CA VAL A 34 10.59 16.40 8.02
C VAL A 34 10.55 15.99 6.54
N PRO A 35 11.71 15.80 5.87
CA PRO A 35 11.76 15.39 4.48
C PRO A 35 10.96 14.11 4.24
N ASP A 36 10.30 14.01 3.09
CA ASP A 36 9.41 12.88 2.79
C ASP A 36 10.16 11.53 2.82
N ARG A 37 11.40 11.48 2.33
CA ARG A 37 12.23 10.27 2.38
C ARG A 37 12.49 9.80 3.81
N VAL A 38 12.79 10.75 4.70
CA VAL A 38 13.03 10.46 6.13
C VAL A 38 11.75 9.95 6.80
N ALA A 39 10.60 10.55 6.48
CA ALA A 39 9.31 10.07 6.99
C ALA A 39 8.97 8.68 6.44
N MET A 40 9.23 8.40 5.15
CA MET A 40 9.03 7.07 4.55
C MET A 40 9.90 6.02 5.23
N ALA A 41 11.19 6.30 5.43
CA ALA A 41 12.10 5.41 6.13
C ALA A 41 11.63 5.12 7.58
N GLY A 42 11.14 6.15 8.28
CA GLY A 42 10.53 5.98 9.60
C GLY A 42 9.29 5.08 9.59
N LEU A 43 8.45 5.16 8.55
CA LEU A 43 7.31 4.26 8.39
C LEU A 43 7.74 2.82 8.10
N ILE A 44 8.73 2.62 7.24
CA ILE A 44 9.30 1.30 6.94
C ILE A 44 9.89 0.67 8.22
N TYR A 45 10.66 1.46 8.97
CA TYR A 45 11.20 1.05 10.27
C TYR A 45 10.09 0.60 11.21
N ARG A 46 9.04 1.41 11.38
CA ARG A 46 7.93 1.10 12.27
C ARG A 46 7.19 -0.17 11.85
N VAL A 47 6.94 -0.36 10.54
CA VAL A 47 6.23 -1.54 10.03
C VAL A 47 7.07 -2.80 10.22
N ARG A 48 8.39 -2.73 10.03
CA ARG A 48 9.29 -3.87 10.21
C ARG A 48 9.50 -4.25 11.68
N THR A 49 9.65 -3.27 12.56
CA THR A 49 9.94 -3.51 13.98
C THR A 49 8.68 -3.69 14.84
N GLY A 50 7.54 -3.18 14.38
CA GLY A 50 6.32 -3.12 15.17
C GLY A 50 6.39 -2.12 16.35
N CYS A 51 7.38 -1.23 16.38
CA CYS A 51 7.57 -0.32 17.50
C CYS A 51 6.38 0.65 17.68
N GLN A 52 6.18 1.12 18.92
CA GLN A 52 5.21 2.17 19.19
C GLN A 52 5.64 3.48 18.51
N TRP A 53 4.67 4.35 18.19
CA TRP A 53 4.98 5.67 17.58
C TRP A 53 5.94 6.50 18.43
N LYS A 54 5.78 6.48 19.76
CA LYS A 54 6.67 7.19 20.69
C LYS A 54 8.07 6.59 20.79
N ALA A 55 8.25 5.35 20.34
CA ALA A 55 9.52 4.63 20.34
C ALA A 55 10.22 4.69 18.98
N LEU A 56 9.73 5.49 18.03
CA LEU A 56 10.44 5.75 16.78
C LEU A 56 11.77 6.44 17.09
N PRO A 57 12.88 5.98 16.48
CA PRO A 57 14.17 6.63 16.63
C PRO A 57 14.11 8.12 16.21
N PRO A 58 14.71 9.05 16.98
CA PRO A 58 14.62 10.50 16.74
C PRO A 58 15.09 10.94 15.35
N GLU A 59 15.97 10.17 14.72
CA GLU A 59 16.54 10.42 13.39
C GLU A 59 15.51 10.37 12.24
N PHE A 60 14.30 9.86 12.50
CA PHE A 60 13.16 9.90 11.59
C PHE A 60 12.19 11.06 11.88
N GLY A 61 12.48 11.87 12.90
CA GLY A 61 11.58 12.88 13.45
C GLY A 61 10.62 12.29 14.48
N SER A 62 9.67 13.12 14.95
CA SER A 62 8.73 12.66 15.97
C SER A 62 7.77 11.60 15.41
N GLY A 63 7.38 10.64 16.24
CA GLY A 63 6.36 9.65 15.87
C GLY A 63 5.04 10.28 15.44
N SER A 64 4.65 11.39 16.06
CA SER A 64 3.47 12.17 15.67
C SER A 64 3.59 12.73 14.25
N THR A 65 4.78 13.23 13.88
CA THR A 65 5.06 13.72 12.52
C THR A 65 4.97 12.60 11.49
N CYS A 66 5.58 11.44 11.76
CA CYS A 66 5.51 10.28 10.88
C CYS A 66 4.06 9.80 10.70
N HIS A 67 3.30 9.71 11.80
CA HIS A 67 1.89 9.33 11.75
C HIS A 67 1.04 10.32 10.95
N LEU A 68 1.23 11.64 11.15
CA LEU A 68 0.54 12.67 10.37
C LEU A 68 0.87 12.59 8.88
N ARG A 69 2.14 12.33 8.53
CA ARG A 69 2.56 12.16 7.14
C ARG A 69 1.93 10.91 6.52
N MET A 70 1.94 9.79 7.24
CA MET A 70 1.25 8.56 6.82
C MET A 70 -0.23 8.81 6.55
N MET A 71 -0.93 9.52 7.43
CA MET A 71 -2.35 9.83 7.25
C MET A 71 -2.61 10.73 6.03
N GLN A 72 -1.73 11.69 5.76
CA GLN A 72 -1.81 12.52 4.55
C GLN A 72 -1.65 11.67 3.28
N TRP A 73 -0.67 10.77 3.28
CA TRP A 73 -0.41 9.87 2.14
C TRP A 73 -1.51 8.85 1.92
N VAL A 74 -2.12 8.31 3.00
CA VAL A 74 -3.31 7.47 2.91
C VAL A 74 -4.45 8.24 2.23
N ARG A 75 -4.75 9.47 2.69
CA ARG A 75 -5.82 10.30 2.10
C ARG A 75 -5.54 10.69 0.65
N ALA A 76 -4.28 10.88 0.28
CA ALA A 76 -3.86 11.21 -1.08
C ALA A 76 -3.76 9.97 -2.00
N GLY A 77 -4.04 8.76 -1.50
CA GLY A 77 -3.97 7.53 -2.29
C GLY A 77 -2.54 7.17 -2.75
N VAL A 78 -1.53 7.52 -1.96
CA VAL A 78 -0.11 7.30 -2.30
C VAL A 78 0.23 5.81 -2.34
N PHE A 79 -0.20 5.03 -1.35
CA PHE A 79 0.21 3.62 -1.22
C PHE A 79 -0.26 2.73 -2.37
N PRO A 80 -1.51 2.83 -2.89
CA PRO A 80 -1.91 2.12 -4.11
C PRO A 80 -1.03 2.45 -5.31
N LYS A 81 -0.65 3.73 -5.50
CA LYS A 81 0.24 4.14 -6.59
C LYS A 81 1.65 3.57 -6.44
N ILE A 82 2.19 3.56 -5.22
CA ILE A 82 3.48 2.92 -4.92
C ILE A 82 3.40 1.43 -5.23
N HIS A 83 2.33 0.75 -4.83
CA HIS A 83 2.14 -0.67 -5.08
C HIS A 83 2.12 -0.99 -6.58
N GLU A 84 1.45 -0.18 -7.40
CA GLU A 84 1.48 -0.29 -8.87
C GLU A 84 2.90 -0.13 -9.44
N VAL A 85 3.67 0.85 -8.97
CA VAL A 85 5.08 1.03 -9.38
C VAL A 85 5.91 -0.20 -9.02
N LEU A 86 5.71 -0.77 -7.83
CA LEU A 86 6.40 -1.98 -7.39
C LEU A 86 6.01 -3.19 -8.23
N LEU A 87 4.73 -3.37 -8.56
CA LEU A 87 4.27 -4.46 -9.43
C LEU A 87 4.84 -4.35 -10.84
N ARG A 88 4.85 -3.14 -11.44
CA ARG A 88 5.49 -2.91 -12.74
C ARG A 88 7.00 -3.18 -12.70
N HIS A 89 7.66 -2.84 -11.59
CA HIS A 89 9.07 -3.15 -11.39
C HIS A 89 9.29 -4.67 -11.29
N TYR A 90 8.44 -5.36 -10.53
CA TYR A 90 8.49 -6.82 -10.37
C TYR A 90 8.26 -7.55 -11.69
N GLU A 91 7.24 -7.14 -12.45
CA GLU A 91 6.93 -7.66 -13.79
C GLU A 91 8.18 -7.60 -14.69
N LYS A 92 8.81 -6.43 -14.80
CA LYS A 92 10.00 -6.25 -15.64
C LYS A 92 11.22 -7.09 -15.19
N ARG A 93 11.33 -7.41 -13.90
CA ARG A 93 12.51 -8.08 -13.34
C ARG A 93 12.35 -9.59 -13.18
N ARG A 94 11.13 -10.05 -12.94
CA ARG A 94 10.81 -11.44 -12.56
C ARG A 94 9.61 -12.02 -13.32
N GLY A 95 8.75 -11.17 -13.91
CA GLY A 95 7.46 -11.53 -14.48
C GLY A 95 6.44 -11.92 -13.40
N ILE A 96 5.19 -11.51 -13.56
CA ILE A 96 4.07 -12.01 -12.76
C ILE A 96 3.67 -13.38 -13.31
N LYS A 97 3.55 -14.38 -12.44
CA LYS A 97 3.06 -15.70 -12.84
C LYS A 97 1.53 -15.71 -12.89
N TRP A 98 0.99 -15.60 -14.10
CA TRP A 98 -0.45 -15.57 -14.34
C TRP A 98 -1.11 -16.95 -14.35
N ASP A 99 -0.34 -18.03 -14.46
CA ASP A 99 -0.86 -19.41 -14.54
C ASP A 99 -1.68 -19.81 -13.32
N PHE A 100 -1.39 -19.20 -12.17
CA PHE A 100 -2.09 -19.43 -10.92
C PHE A 100 -2.13 -18.15 -10.07
N ALA A 101 -3.25 -17.92 -9.40
CA ALA A 101 -3.39 -16.88 -8.39
C ALA A 101 -4.10 -17.44 -7.15
N SER A 102 -3.62 -17.06 -5.96
CA SER A 102 -4.23 -17.46 -4.69
C SER A 102 -4.91 -16.26 -4.05
N LEU A 103 -6.17 -16.43 -3.65
CA LEU A 103 -6.93 -15.44 -2.90
C LEU A 103 -7.23 -16.00 -1.51
N ASP A 104 -6.73 -15.32 -0.48
CA ASP A 104 -7.06 -15.64 0.90
C ASP A 104 -7.56 -14.41 1.65
N SER A 105 -8.26 -14.62 2.76
CA SER A 105 -8.78 -13.54 3.58
C SER A 105 -8.71 -13.83 5.07
N ALA A 106 -8.31 -12.81 5.83
CA ALA A 106 -8.26 -12.86 7.29
C ALA A 106 -9.23 -11.84 7.91
N MET A 107 -9.95 -12.27 8.95
CA MET A 107 -10.80 -11.40 9.75
C MET A 107 -10.01 -10.71 10.86
N ALA A 108 -10.36 -9.47 11.15
CA ALA A 108 -9.83 -8.75 12.29
C ALA A 108 -10.87 -7.86 12.95
N LYS A 109 -10.73 -7.69 14.27
CA LYS A 109 -11.56 -6.76 15.04
C LYS A 109 -11.30 -5.33 14.59
N ALA A 110 -12.37 -4.55 14.51
CA ALA A 110 -12.33 -3.12 14.25
C ALA A 110 -13.10 -2.39 15.37
N PRO A 111 -12.52 -2.26 16.58
CA PRO A 111 -13.24 -1.72 17.74
C PRO A 111 -13.73 -0.28 17.55
N LYS A 112 -13.01 0.51 16.74
CA LYS A 112 -13.39 1.89 16.42
C LYS A 112 -14.35 2.00 15.23
N GLY A 113 -14.64 0.89 14.55
CA GLY A 113 -15.66 0.80 13.51
C GLY A 113 -15.59 1.87 12.41
N GLY A 114 -16.74 2.11 11.80
CA GLY A 114 -17.00 3.00 10.65
C GLY A 114 -18.36 2.62 10.04
N GLY A 115 -18.99 3.52 9.27
CA GLY A 115 -20.36 3.32 8.75
C GLY A 115 -20.55 2.03 7.92
N ASP A 116 -19.49 1.55 7.29
CA ASP A 116 -19.52 0.31 6.52
C ASP A 116 -19.37 -0.96 7.38
N THR A 117 -18.95 -0.85 8.65
CA THR A 117 -18.63 -2.01 9.52
C THR A 117 -19.90 -2.72 10.00
N GLY A 118 -19.92 -4.05 9.93
CA GLY A 118 -21.07 -4.88 10.31
C GLY A 118 -20.76 -5.84 11.46
N PRO A 119 -21.79 -6.32 12.17
CA PRO A 119 -21.65 -7.34 13.20
C PRO A 119 -21.11 -8.64 12.60
N ASN A 120 -20.04 -9.18 13.17
CA ASN A 120 -19.48 -10.46 12.73
C ASN A 120 -20.29 -11.64 13.32
N PRO A 121 -20.88 -12.52 12.48
CA PRO A 121 -21.63 -13.68 12.97
C PRO A 121 -20.78 -14.66 13.80
N THR A 122 -19.47 -14.72 13.59
CA THR A 122 -18.57 -15.66 14.30
C THR A 122 -17.88 -15.06 15.53
N ASP A 123 -18.00 -13.75 15.79
CA ASP A 123 -17.41 -13.09 16.96
C ASP A 123 -18.45 -12.27 17.75
N ARG A 124 -19.59 -12.90 18.07
CA ARG A 124 -20.67 -12.33 18.90
C ARG A 124 -21.16 -10.95 18.42
N GLY A 125 -21.21 -10.73 17.11
CA GLY A 125 -21.65 -9.47 16.53
C GLY A 125 -20.66 -8.30 16.70
N LYS A 126 -19.41 -8.55 17.10
CA LYS A 126 -18.40 -7.50 17.16
C LYS A 126 -18.11 -6.94 15.77
N LEU A 127 -17.82 -5.65 15.73
CA LEU A 127 -17.41 -4.96 14.51
C LEU A 127 -16.07 -5.50 14.03
N GLY A 128 -16.01 -5.82 12.74
CA GLY A 128 -14.81 -6.39 12.12
C GLY A 128 -14.62 -5.97 10.67
N VAL A 129 -13.40 -6.19 10.21
CA VAL A 129 -12.97 -6.06 8.81
C VAL A 129 -12.46 -7.40 8.31
N LYS A 130 -12.59 -7.64 7.01
CA LYS A 130 -11.88 -8.70 6.29
C LYS A 130 -10.81 -8.08 5.42
N ARG A 131 -9.62 -8.66 5.48
CA ARG A 131 -8.48 -8.28 4.66
C ARG A 131 -8.28 -9.41 3.67
N HIS A 132 -8.43 -9.12 2.39
CA HIS A 132 -8.19 -10.04 1.29
C HIS A 132 -6.84 -9.74 0.67
N VAL A 133 -6.10 -10.78 0.33
CA VAL A 133 -4.84 -10.67 -0.42
C VAL A 133 -4.89 -11.63 -1.60
N LEU A 134 -4.68 -11.09 -2.79
CA LEU A 134 -4.47 -11.85 -4.01
C LEU A 134 -2.98 -11.93 -4.28
N THR A 135 -2.45 -13.13 -4.49
CA THR A 135 -1.05 -13.33 -4.88
C THR A 135 -0.92 -14.07 -6.21
N ASP A 136 0.20 -13.85 -6.91
CA ASP A 136 0.55 -14.65 -8.08
C ASP A 136 1.09 -16.04 -7.69
N GLY A 137 1.46 -16.85 -8.68
CA GLY A 137 2.06 -18.17 -8.48
C GLY A 137 3.44 -18.18 -7.78
N ARG A 138 4.05 -17.02 -7.50
CA ARG A 138 5.27 -16.86 -6.69
C ARG A 138 4.98 -16.27 -5.31
N GLY A 139 3.73 -15.92 -5.01
CA GLY A 139 3.34 -15.31 -3.76
C GLY A 139 3.50 -13.78 -3.73
N VAL A 140 3.76 -13.10 -4.85
CA VAL A 140 3.81 -11.63 -4.86
C VAL A 140 2.39 -11.07 -4.66
N PRO A 141 2.15 -10.13 -3.73
CA PRO A 141 0.83 -9.55 -3.55
C PRO A 141 0.44 -8.70 -4.76
N LEU A 142 -0.53 -9.17 -5.55
CA LEU A 142 -1.11 -8.48 -6.70
C LEU A 142 -2.17 -7.46 -6.29
N SER A 143 -2.93 -7.75 -5.25
CA SER A 143 -3.94 -6.84 -4.71
C SER A 143 -4.17 -7.09 -3.23
N VAL A 144 -4.46 -6.02 -2.50
CA VAL A 144 -4.87 -6.07 -1.09
C VAL A 144 -6.15 -5.25 -0.95
N LEU A 145 -7.18 -5.86 -0.39
CA LEU A 145 -8.46 -5.22 -0.18
C LEU A 145 -8.88 -5.35 1.29
N ILE A 146 -9.24 -4.24 1.91
CA ILE A 146 -9.80 -4.23 3.27
C ILE A 146 -11.26 -3.83 3.14
N VAL A 147 -12.15 -4.77 3.41
CA VAL A 147 -13.60 -4.55 3.40
C VAL A 147 -14.19 -4.71 4.77
N SER A 148 -15.32 -4.07 5.01
CA SER A 148 -16.14 -4.40 6.15
C SER A 148 -16.74 -5.80 6.01
N VAL A 149 -16.99 -6.45 7.15
CA VAL A 149 -17.63 -7.78 7.17
C VAL A 149 -19.03 -7.75 6.50
N ARG A 150 -19.71 -6.60 6.47
CA ARG A 150 -21.02 -6.43 5.81
C ARG A 150 -20.96 -6.60 4.28
N ARG A 151 -19.88 -6.16 3.63
CA ARG A 151 -19.74 -6.23 2.16
C ARG A 151 -19.16 -7.56 1.65
N ALA A 152 -18.62 -8.39 2.55
CA ALA A 152 -17.90 -9.60 2.17
C ALA A 152 -18.73 -10.68 1.44
N ILE A 153 -20.06 -10.59 1.47
CA ILE A 153 -20.95 -11.53 0.73
C ILE A 153 -21.01 -11.18 -0.77
N GLY A 154 -20.53 -10.00 -1.22
CA GLY A 154 -20.58 -9.58 -2.64
C GLY A 154 -19.23 -9.36 -3.35
N VAL A 155 -18.09 -9.47 -2.68
CA VAL A 155 -16.78 -9.02 -3.21
C VAL A 155 -16.11 -10.05 -4.16
N ALA A 156 -16.70 -11.23 -4.34
CA ALA A 156 -16.28 -12.17 -5.38
C ALA A 156 -16.49 -11.61 -6.81
N LEU A 157 -17.36 -10.60 -6.99
CA LEU A 157 -17.68 -10.02 -8.29
C LEU A 157 -16.73 -8.89 -8.72
N GLU A 158 -16.01 -8.25 -7.79
CA GLU A 158 -15.02 -7.20 -8.11
C GLU A 158 -13.65 -7.77 -8.53
N ALA A 159 -13.38 -9.06 -8.30
CA ALA A 159 -12.17 -9.71 -8.80
C ALA A 159 -12.12 -9.72 -10.35
N ASP A 160 -13.28 -9.77 -11.02
CA ASP A 160 -13.39 -9.67 -12.48
C ASP A 160 -13.22 -8.22 -12.98
N GLU A 161 -13.49 -7.22 -12.13
CA GLU A 161 -13.19 -5.81 -12.40
C GLU A 161 -11.70 -5.49 -12.18
N VAL A 162 -11.06 -6.08 -11.16
CA VAL A 162 -9.58 -6.03 -10.99
C VAL A 162 -8.89 -6.74 -12.16
N ARG A 163 -9.46 -7.84 -12.68
CA ARG A 163 -9.02 -8.46 -13.94
C ARG A 163 -9.14 -7.49 -15.13
N ARG A 164 -10.25 -6.78 -15.30
CA ARG A 164 -10.41 -5.78 -16.40
C ARG A 164 -9.52 -4.53 -16.24
N ARG A 165 -9.34 -4.01 -15.02
CA ARG A 165 -8.54 -2.80 -14.75
C ARG A 165 -7.04 -3.05 -14.71
N SER A 166 -6.59 -4.22 -14.24
CA SER A 166 -5.16 -4.56 -14.21
C SER A 166 -4.64 -4.95 -15.60
N VAL A 167 -5.48 -5.60 -16.43
CA VAL A 167 -5.16 -5.82 -17.84
C VAL A 167 -5.10 -4.49 -18.59
N ALA A 168 -5.96 -3.51 -18.29
CA ALA A 168 -5.92 -2.20 -18.95
C ALA A 168 -4.72 -1.32 -18.56
N SER A 169 -4.16 -1.42 -17.35
CA SER A 169 -2.98 -0.61 -16.93
C SER A 169 -1.63 -1.24 -17.34
N VAL A 170 -1.61 -2.55 -17.61
CA VAL A 170 -0.40 -3.28 -18.03
C VAL A 170 -0.37 -3.54 -19.55
N ALA A 171 -1.52 -3.74 -20.21
CA ALA A 171 -1.57 -4.09 -21.63
C ALA A 171 -1.40 -2.91 -22.61
N VAL A 172 -1.49 -1.66 -22.16
CA VAL A 172 -1.31 -0.48 -23.05
C VAL A 172 0.17 -0.29 -23.48
N GLY A 173 1.11 -1.07 -22.95
CA GLY A 173 2.54 -0.99 -23.29
C GLY A 173 3.10 -2.06 -24.23
N ALA A 174 2.32 -3.09 -24.60
CA ALA A 174 2.81 -4.16 -25.47
C ALA A 174 2.39 -3.89 -26.92
N SER A 175 3.18 -3.10 -27.64
CA SER A 175 3.08 -3.02 -29.10
C SER A 175 3.70 -4.29 -29.70
N PRO A 176 3.02 -5.00 -30.62
CA PRO A 176 3.57 -6.18 -31.27
C PRO A 176 4.66 -5.75 -32.26
N SER A 177 5.93 -5.88 -31.85
CA SER A 177 7.06 -5.81 -32.76
C SER A 177 6.98 -6.98 -33.74
N GLN A 178 6.93 -6.60 -35.00
CA GLN A 178 6.89 -7.41 -36.22
C GLN A 178 7.84 -8.62 -36.17
N ALA A 179 7.30 -9.81 -36.43
CA ALA A 179 8.03 -10.95 -36.94
C ALA A 179 7.62 -11.14 -38.40
N ALA A 180 8.42 -10.57 -39.30
CA ALA A 180 8.45 -10.93 -40.71
C ALA A 180 9.91 -10.79 -41.15
N GLY A 181 10.55 -11.94 -41.37
CA GLY A 181 11.93 -12.12 -41.81
C GLY A 181 12.17 -13.60 -41.99
#